data_AF-A0A923UM86-F1
#
_entry.id   AF-A0A923UM86-F1
#
_cell.length_a   1.000
_cell.length_b   1.000
_cell.length_c   1.000
_cell.angle_alpha   90.00
_cell.angle_beta   90.00
_cell.angle_gamma   90.00
#
_symmetry.space_group_name_H-M   'P 1'
#
loop_
_entity.id
_entity.type
_entity.pdbx_description
1 polymer ?
#
loop_
_entity_poly.entity_id
_entity_poly.type
_entity_poly.pdbx_seq_one_letter_code
_entity_poly.pdbx_strand_id
1 'polypeptide(L)'
;MPSQIQFYNFEIPENFLNKRWDTLYFEIKVKQQADQKNYIFLDEIQNIADFEKLVDGLYATENTDVYITGSNANLLSSELATLLSGRYIEISILPFSFTEYLEFRSIDIQK
;
A
#
# COMPACT_ATOMS: atom_id res chain seq x y z
N MET A 1 3.40 -4.64 -18.10
CA MET A 1 2.21 -4.77 -17.23
C MET A 1 0.97 -4.43 -18.06
N PRO A 2 -0.16 -5.13 -17.88
CA PRO A 2 -1.44 -4.67 -18.41
C PRO A 2 -1.70 -3.21 -18.01
N SER A 3 -2.29 -2.41 -18.89
CA SER A 3 -2.52 -0.97 -18.66
C SER A 3 -3.50 -0.65 -17.53
N GLN A 4 -4.22 -1.66 -17.02
CA GLN A 4 -5.11 -1.59 -15.86
C GLN A 4 -4.38 -1.66 -14.50
N ILE A 5 -3.07 -2.00 -14.48
CA ILE A 5 -2.29 -2.14 -13.25
C ILE A 5 -1.31 -0.98 -13.14
N GLN A 6 -1.36 -0.27 -12.03
CA GLN A 6 -0.41 0.78 -11.69
C GLN A 6 0.30 0.44 -10.38
N PHE A 7 1.62 0.60 -10.37
CA PHE A 7 2.47 0.37 -9.21
C PHE A 7 3.31 1.61 -8.92
N TYR A 8 3.31 2.04 -7.66
CA TYR A 8 4.05 3.20 -7.18
C TYR A 8 4.84 2.78 -5.94
N ASN A 9 6.16 2.95 -5.98
CA ASN A 9 7.04 2.72 -4.83
C ASN A 9 7.49 4.07 -4.25
N PHE A 10 7.05 4.38 -3.03
CA PHE A 10 7.36 5.61 -2.35
C PHE A 10 8.61 5.54 -1.45
N GLU A 11 9.44 4.50 -1.56
CA GLU A 11 10.83 4.55 -1.10
C GLU A 11 11.69 5.44 -2.01
N ILE A 12 11.30 5.56 -3.27
CA ILE A 12 12.02 6.32 -4.30
C ILE A 12 11.56 7.79 -4.21
N PRO A 13 12.44 8.74 -3.82
CA PRO A 13 12.06 10.14 -3.62
C PRO A 13 11.41 10.77 -4.85
N GLU A 14 11.82 10.43 -6.06
CA GLU A 14 11.26 10.94 -7.31
C GLU A 14 9.76 10.67 -7.45
N ASN A 15 9.24 9.66 -6.76
CA ASN A 15 7.82 9.29 -6.81
C ASN A 15 6.95 10.14 -5.88
N PHE A 16 7.50 10.84 -4.89
CA PHE A 16 6.72 11.58 -3.90
C PHE A 16 7.27 12.94 -3.47
N LEU A 17 8.55 13.22 -3.68
CA LEU A 17 9.19 14.45 -3.23
C LEU A 17 8.52 15.65 -3.89
N ASN A 18 8.13 16.63 -3.07
CA ASN A 18 7.37 17.82 -3.47
C ASN A 18 5.97 17.55 -4.07
N LYS A 19 5.47 16.30 -4.01
CA LYS A 19 4.11 15.97 -4.40
C LYS A 19 3.21 15.94 -3.17
N ARG A 20 1.99 16.44 -3.35
CA ARG A 20 0.92 16.31 -2.36
C ARG A 20 0.04 15.12 -2.72
N TRP A 21 -0.69 14.61 -1.72
CA TRP A 21 -1.65 13.51 -1.88
C TRP A 21 -2.65 13.78 -3.03
N ASP A 22 -3.12 15.02 -3.19
CA ASP A 22 -4.09 15.39 -4.23
C ASP A 22 -3.48 15.37 -5.63
N THR A 23 -2.22 15.76 -5.77
CA THR A 23 -1.50 15.69 -7.04
C THR A 23 -1.33 14.24 -7.48
N LEU A 24 -0.92 13.36 -6.55
CA LEU A 24 -0.79 11.92 -6.79
C LEU A 24 -2.13 11.28 -7.16
N TYR A 25 -3.22 11.68 -6.49
CA TYR A 25 -4.56 11.17 -6.81
C TYR A 25 -4.92 11.40 -8.29
N PHE A 26 -4.78 12.63 -8.79
CA PHE A 26 -5.11 12.94 -10.18
C PHE A 26 -4.13 12.31 -11.18
N GLU A 27 -2.84 12.20 -10.85
CA GLU A 27 -1.84 11.49 -11.66
C GLU A 27 -2.18 10.00 -11.83
N ILE A 28 -2.71 9.35 -10.79
CA ILE A 28 -3.16 7.97 -10.85
C ILE A 28 -4.45 7.86 -11.65
N LYS A 29 -5.41 8.74 -11.38
CA LYS A 29 -6.75 8.73 -11.97
C LYS A 29 -6.72 8.89 -13.49
N VAL A 30 -5.88 9.79 -14.02
CA VAL A 30 -5.81 10.02 -15.48
C VAL A 30 -5.32 8.81 -16.27
N LYS A 31 -4.63 7.86 -15.62
CA LYS A 31 -4.12 6.63 -16.23
C LYS A 31 -5.12 5.46 -16.12
N GLN A 32 -6.22 5.63 -15.39
CA GLN A 32 -7.23 4.58 -15.22
C GLN A 32 -8.04 4.35 -16.49
N GLN A 33 -8.52 3.12 -16.64
CA GLN A 33 -9.41 2.70 -17.71
C GLN A 33 -10.85 2.71 -17.22
N ALA A 34 -11.72 3.50 -17.87
CA ALA A 34 -13.10 3.68 -17.43
C ALA A 34 -13.92 2.37 -17.41
N ASP A 35 -13.73 1.53 -18.44
CA ASP A 35 -14.55 0.33 -18.66
C ASP A 35 -13.93 -0.95 -18.08
N GLN A 36 -12.90 -0.84 -17.25
CA GLN A 36 -12.18 -1.98 -16.67
C GLN A 36 -11.88 -1.76 -15.19
N LYS A 37 -11.70 -2.87 -14.47
CA LYS A 37 -11.21 -2.83 -13.10
C LYS A 37 -9.73 -2.40 -13.10
N ASN A 38 -9.40 -1.36 -12.36
CA ASN A 38 -8.07 -0.81 -12.18
C ASN A 38 -7.50 -1.28 -10.84
N TYR A 39 -6.24 -1.68 -10.85
CA TYR A 39 -5.54 -2.17 -9.66
C TYR A 39 -4.39 -1.22 -9.35
N ILE A 40 -4.45 -0.57 -8.20
CA ILE A 40 -3.47 0.42 -7.76
C ILE A 40 -2.70 -0.13 -6.58
N PHE A 41 -1.40 -0.30 -6.76
CA PHE A 41 -0.48 -0.76 -5.74
C PHE A 41 0.39 0.41 -5.27
N LEU A 42 0.33 0.70 -3.98
CA LEU A 42 1.01 1.83 -3.33
C LEU A 42 1.95 1.28 -2.25
N ASP A 43 3.24 1.30 -2.54
CA ASP A 43 4.27 0.76 -1.67
C ASP A 43 4.93 1.84 -0.82
N GLU A 44 5.15 1.54 0.47
CA GLU A 44 5.63 2.47 1.50
C GLU A 44 4.82 3.78 1.56
N ILE A 45 3.48 3.64 1.55
CA ILE A 45 2.53 4.76 1.44
C ILE A 45 2.67 5.81 2.56
N GLN A 46 3.21 5.42 3.73
CA GLN A 46 3.43 6.33 4.85
C GLN A 46 4.47 7.42 4.58
N ASN A 47 5.25 7.32 3.49
CA ASN A 47 6.15 8.38 3.05
C ASN A 47 5.40 9.58 2.42
N ILE A 48 4.09 9.42 2.15
CA ILE A 48 3.23 10.49 1.66
C ILE A 48 2.55 11.19 2.85
N ALA A 49 2.64 12.51 2.93
CA ALA A 49 1.88 13.29 3.90
C ALA A 49 0.38 13.27 3.56
N ASP A 50 -0.48 13.09 4.58
CA ASP A 50 -1.94 12.92 4.45
C ASP A 50 -2.33 11.79 3.47
N PHE A 51 -1.57 10.69 3.46
CA PHE A 51 -1.81 9.58 2.54
C PHE A 51 -3.19 8.95 2.70
N GLU A 52 -3.81 9.06 3.87
CA GLU A 52 -5.15 8.58 4.15
C GLU A 52 -6.20 9.18 3.20
N LYS A 53 -6.03 10.46 2.83
CA LYS A 53 -6.90 11.15 1.86
C LYS A 53 -6.70 10.62 0.44
N LEU A 54 -5.47 10.28 0.07
CA LEU A 54 -5.17 9.64 -1.21
C LEU A 54 -5.84 8.26 -1.29
N VAL A 55 -5.67 7.43 -0.24
CA VAL A 55 -6.25 6.10 -0.18
C VAL A 55 -7.78 6.16 -0.21
N ASP A 56 -8.40 7.02 0.61
CA ASP A 56 -9.86 7.19 0.64
C ASP A 56 -10.41 7.64 -0.73
N GLY A 57 -9.75 8.61 -1.37
CA GLY A 57 -10.14 9.09 -2.70
C GLY A 57 -10.03 8.01 -3.78
N LEU A 58 -8.96 7.22 -3.79
CA LEU A 58 -8.78 6.10 -4.74
C LEU A 58 -9.78 4.98 -4.47
N TYR A 59 -10.03 4.66 -3.20
CA TYR A 59 -10.99 3.65 -2.79
C TYR A 59 -12.42 4.04 -3.19
N ALA A 60 -12.78 5.31 -3.06
CA ALA A 60 -14.09 5.84 -3.49
C ALA A 60 -14.23 5.95 -5.03
N THR A 61 -13.15 5.75 -5.79
CA THR A 61 -13.18 5.82 -7.25
C THR A 61 -13.75 4.52 -7.82
N GLU A 62 -14.74 4.64 -8.72
CA GLU A 62 -15.37 3.49 -9.37
C GLU A 62 -14.35 2.59 -10.08
N ASN A 63 -14.66 1.29 -10.16
CA ASN A 63 -13.81 0.29 -10.80
C ASN A 63 -12.34 0.31 -10.35
N THR A 64 -12.06 0.68 -9.10
CA THR A 64 -10.70 0.72 -8.55
C THR A 64 -10.57 -0.25 -7.39
N ASP A 65 -9.50 -1.03 -7.34
CA ASP A 65 -9.02 -1.74 -6.14
C ASP A 65 -7.68 -1.14 -5.74
N VAL A 66 -7.50 -0.91 -4.44
CA VAL A 66 -6.32 -0.28 -3.88
C VAL A 66 -5.64 -1.25 -2.93
N TYR A 67 -4.34 -1.45 -3.14
CA TYR A 67 -3.48 -2.26 -2.32
C TYR A 67 -2.37 -1.35 -1.78
N ILE A 68 -2.17 -1.38 -0.47
CA ILE A 68 -1.17 -0.55 0.19
C ILE A 68 -0.23 -1.44 1.00
N THR A 69 1.02 -1.03 1.10
CA THR A 69 2.02 -1.63 1.99
C THR A 69 2.74 -0.53 2.77
N GLY A 70 3.28 -0.91 3.91
CA GLY A 70 4.20 -0.08 4.67
C GLY A 70 4.85 -0.86 5.79
N SER A 71 6.14 -0.62 5.96
CA SER A 71 7.00 -1.31 6.92
C SER A 71 6.83 -0.89 8.39
N ASN A 72 6.00 0.11 8.68
CA ASN A 72 5.79 0.62 10.04
C ASN A 72 4.35 0.38 10.54
N ALA A 73 4.21 0.16 11.86
CA ALA A 73 2.95 -0.05 12.56
C ALA A 73 1.93 1.09 12.43
N ASN A 74 2.34 2.26 11.92
CA ASN A 74 1.47 3.41 11.69
C ASN A 74 0.66 3.33 10.39
N LEU A 75 0.83 2.30 9.56
CA LEU A 75 0.11 2.14 8.29
C LEU A 75 -1.41 2.21 8.47
N LEU A 76 -1.93 1.55 9.52
CA LEU A 76 -3.33 1.57 9.90
C LEU A 76 -3.50 2.39 11.17
N SER A 77 -3.11 3.67 11.08
CA SER A 77 -3.43 4.66 12.10
C SER A 77 -4.93 4.58 12.43
N SER A 78 -5.30 4.89 13.68
CA SER A 78 -6.71 4.92 14.09
C SER A 78 -7.57 5.81 13.18
N GLU A 79 -6.96 6.82 12.56
CA GLU A 79 -7.60 7.72 11.59
C GLU A 79 -7.91 7.02 10.26
N LEU A 80 -6.94 6.32 9.64
CA LEU A 80 -7.19 5.55 8.41
C LEU A 80 -8.20 4.41 8.64
N ALA A 81 -8.06 3.69 9.75
CA ALA A 81 -8.99 2.62 10.10
C ALA A 81 -10.43 3.13 10.26
N THR A 82 -10.59 4.33 10.85
CA THR A 82 -11.89 5.00 10.98
C THR A 82 -12.42 5.47 9.63
N LEU A 83 -11.59 6.09 8.78
CA LEU A 83 -11.95 6.54 7.43
C LEU A 83 -12.46 5.38 6.55
N LEU A 84 -11.74 4.27 6.57
CA LEU A 84 -12.11 3.09 5.79
C LEU A 84 -13.31 2.34 6.41
N SER A 85 -13.65 2.61 7.68
CA SER A 85 -14.82 2.06 8.38
C SER A 85 -14.90 0.53 8.29
N GLY A 86 -13.74 -0.14 8.41
CA GLY A 86 -13.62 -1.60 8.31
C GLY A 86 -13.72 -2.17 6.88
N ARG A 87 -13.74 -1.34 5.84
CA ARG A 87 -13.78 -1.76 4.42
C ARG A 87 -12.38 -2.05 3.87
N TYR A 88 -11.57 -2.78 4.62
CA TYR A 88 -10.24 -3.19 4.23
C TYR A 88 -9.93 -4.59 4.77
N ILE A 89 -8.95 -5.24 4.16
CA ILE A 89 -8.37 -6.48 4.69
C ILE A 89 -6.95 -6.12 5.10
N GLU A 90 -6.67 -6.22 6.39
CA GLU A 90 -5.32 -6.09 6.92
C GLU A 90 -4.60 -7.43 6.91
N ILE A 91 -3.35 -7.41 6.45
CA ILE A 91 -2.46 -8.57 6.49
C ILE A 91 -1.17 -8.11 7.17
N SER A 92 -1.02 -8.47 8.45
CA SER A 92 0.22 -8.19 9.18
C SER A 92 1.27 -9.24 8.83
N ILE A 93 2.38 -8.79 8.21
CA ILE A 93 3.53 -9.64 7.92
C ILE A 93 4.54 -9.50 9.07
N LEU A 94 4.74 -10.59 9.81
CA LEU A 94 5.71 -10.63 10.91
C LEU A 94 7.07 -11.16 10.41
N PRO A 95 8.18 -10.75 11.04
CA PRO A 95 9.45 -11.43 10.86
C PRO A 95 9.34 -12.90 11.24
N PHE A 96 10.26 -13.72 10.74
CA PHE A 96 10.37 -15.11 11.17
C PHE A 96 10.52 -15.19 12.70
N SER A 97 9.78 -16.13 13.29
CA SER A 97 10.09 -16.64 14.62
C SER A 97 11.48 -17.26 14.62
N PHE A 98 12.07 -17.41 15.81
CA PHE A 98 13.40 -18.01 15.93
C PHE A 98 13.44 -19.42 15.32
N THR A 99 12.37 -20.22 15.51
CA THR A 99 12.25 -21.55 14.91
C THR A 99 12.18 -21.49 13.38
N GLU A 100 11.31 -20.65 12.82
CA GLU A 100 11.21 -20.47 11.35
C GLU A 100 12.53 -20.00 10.75
N TYR A 101 13.27 -19.13 11.45
CA TYR A 101 14.61 -18.73 11.03
C TYR A 101 15.58 -19.90 10.98
N LEU A 102 15.61 -20.76 12.00
CA LEU A 102 16.49 -21.92 12.04
C LEU A 102 16.14 -22.95 10.96
N GLU A 103 14.85 -23.22 10.76
CA GLU A 103 14.36 -24.09 9.68
C GLU A 103 14.74 -23.54 8.30
N PHE A 104 14.49 -22.25 8.06
CA PHE A 104 14.88 -21.57 6.82
C PHE A 104 16.39 -21.62 6.56
N ARG A 105 17.19 -21.54 7.62
CA ARG A 105 18.66 -21.60 7.54
C ARG A 105 19.22 -23.02 7.58
N SER A 106 18.37 -24.04 7.74
CA SER A 106 18.76 -25.44 7.92
C SER A 106 19.77 -25.64 9.04
N ILE A 107 19.57 -24.95 10.17
CA ILE A 107 20.40 -25.07 11.37
C ILE A 107 19.74 -26.06 12.32
N ASP A 108 20.34 -27.24 12.47
CA ASP A 108 19.93 -28.21 13.48
C ASP A 108 20.43 -27.80 14.86
N ILE A 109 19.50 -27.50 15.78
CA ILE A 109 19.84 -27.40 17.20
C ILE A 109 19.85 -28.83 17.76
N GLN A 110 21.01 -29.48 17.76
CA GLN A 110 21.17 -30.71 18.53
C GLN A 110 21.08 -30.36 20.02
N LYS A 111 20.14 -31.02 20.72
CA LYS A 111 19.94 -30.93 22.16
C LYS A 111 21.00 -31.73 22.92
#